data_AF-A0A7R9DQ87-F1
#
_entry.id   AF-A0A7R9DQ87-F1
#
_cell.length_a   1.000
_cell.length_b   1.000
_cell.length_c   1.000
_cell.angle_alpha   90.00
_cell.angle_beta   90.00
_cell.angle_gamma   90.00
#
_symmetry.space_group_name_H-M   'P 1'
#
loop_
_entity.id
_entity.type
_entity.pdbx_description
1 polymer ?
#
loop_
_entity_poly.entity_id
_entity_poly.type
_entity_poly.pdbx_seq_one_letter_code
_entity_poly.pdbx_strand_id
1 'polypeptide(L)'
;MGHINAEQKRRCNIKNGFDMLHSLIPQLNQNPNAKLSKAAMLQKGADHIRQLRSDRSQLREEMDSLKQQIESLNAAISNCQSMLPATGAPVSRQRSSKMKEMFDEYVRFSILFEPLLVSFNQMVSTASLEDLFRSTLLWVEQHCSLVTLRPGTKHFTSLRDRLNAAV
;
A
#
# COMPACT_ATOMS: atom_id res chain seq x y z
N MET A 1 1.24 -12.59 -71.56
CA MET A 1 1.99 -11.68 -70.66
C MET A 1 1.13 -11.14 -69.50
N GLY A 2 -0.06 -10.58 -69.72
CA GLY A 2 -0.89 -9.99 -68.63
C GLY A 2 -1.32 -10.96 -67.51
N HIS A 3 -1.68 -12.21 -67.87
CA HIS A 3 -2.10 -13.23 -66.89
C HIS A 3 -0.99 -13.61 -65.90
N ILE A 4 0.27 -13.66 -66.35
CA ILE A 4 1.44 -13.99 -65.51
C ILE A 4 1.70 -12.86 -64.49
N ASN A 5 1.61 -11.60 -64.93
CA ASN A 5 1.78 -10.45 -64.04
C ASN A 5 0.65 -10.37 -62.99
N ALA A 6 -0.59 -10.66 -63.39
CA ALA A 6 -1.73 -10.70 -62.47
C ALA A 6 -1.57 -11.81 -61.41
N GLU A 7 -1.13 -13.00 -61.82
CA GLU A 7 -0.81 -14.12 -60.92
C GLU A 7 0.28 -13.74 -59.92
N GLN A 8 1.38 -13.13 -60.39
CA GLN A 8 2.49 -12.74 -59.53
C GLN A 8 2.08 -11.69 -58.49
N LYS A 9 1.23 -10.73 -58.88
CA LYS A 9 0.66 -9.75 -57.95
C LYS A 9 -0.21 -10.43 -56.88
N ARG A 10 -1.05 -11.41 -57.26
CA ARG A 10 -1.83 -12.19 -56.28
C ARG A 10 -0.93 -12.92 -55.28
N ARG A 11 0.14 -13.56 -55.76
CA ARG A 11 1.12 -14.27 -54.92
C ARG A 11 1.85 -13.33 -53.95
N CYS A 12 2.22 -12.13 -54.42
CA CYS A 12 2.84 -11.10 -53.59
C CYS A 12 1.90 -10.66 -52.45
N ASN A 13 0.63 -10.38 -52.76
CA ASN A 13 -0.36 -10.01 -51.75
C ASN A 13 -0.57 -11.12 -50.71
N ILE A 14 -0.63 -12.38 -51.14
CA ILE A 14 -0.73 -13.53 -50.23
C ILE A 14 0.50 -13.60 -49.32
N LYS A 15 1.71 -13.43 -49.88
CA LYS A 15 2.95 -13.41 -49.08
C LYS A 15 2.91 -12.32 -48.02
N ASN A 16 2.54 -11.09 -48.39
CA ASN A 16 2.41 -9.97 -47.44
C ASN A 16 1.39 -10.29 -46.33
N GLY A 17 0.30 -11.01 -46.64
CA GLY A 17 -0.66 -11.47 -45.65
C GLY A 17 -0.06 -12.46 -44.64
N PHE A 18 0.81 -13.38 -45.08
CA PHE A 18 1.55 -14.27 -44.18
C PHE A 18 2.56 -13.51 -43.32
N ASP A 19 3.28 -12.54 -43.90
CA ASP A 19 4.24 -11.71 -43.15
C ASP A 19 3.53 -10.89 -42.05
N MET A 20 2.33 -10.37 -42.34
CA MET A 20 1.47 -9.71 -41.35
C MET A 20 0.94 -10.68 -40.30
N LEU A 21 0.49 -11.88 -40.69
CA LEU A 21 0.03 -12.90 -39.74
C LEU A 21 1.16 -13.28 -38.76
N HIS A 22 2.39 -13.40 -39.26
CA HIS A 22 3.56 -13.72 -38.44
C HIS A 22 3.83 -12.65 -37.37
N SER A 23 3.71 -11.37 -37.71
CA SER A 23 3.96 -10.27 -36.75
C SER A 23 2.86 -10.12 -35.70
N LEU A 24 1.62 -10.52 -36.02
CA LEU A 24 0.48 -10.46 -35.10
C LEU A 24 0.49 -11.55 -34.04
N ILE A 25 1.10 -12.71 -34.30
CA ILE A 25 1.12 -13.84 -33.36
C ILE A 25 2.30 -13.65 -32.39
N PRO A 26 2.07 -13.42 -31.08
CA PRO A 26 3.14 -13.07 -30.13
C PRO A 26 4.27 -14.11 -30.06
N GLN A 27 3.91 -15.40 -30.11
CA GLN A 27 4.87 -16.52 -30.07
C GLN A 27 5.81 -16.53 -31.29
N LEU A 28 5.34 -16.05 -32.45
CA LEU A 28 6.14 -16.00 -33.67
C LEU A 28 6.92 -14.69 -33.76
N ASN A 29 6.35 -13.58 -33.29
CA ASN A 29 7.03 -12.29 -33.25
C ASN A 29 8.27 -12.28 -32.32
N GLN A 30 8.27 -13.10 -31.26
CA GLN A 30 9.45 -13.28 -30.39
C GLN A 30 10.62 -13.98 -31.10
N ASN A 31 10.37 -14.74 -32.17
CA ASN A 31 11.40 -15.38 -32.98
C ASN A 31 11.17 -15.10 -34.47
N PRO A 32 11.56 -13.89 -34.96
CA PRO A 32 11.29 -13.45 -36.33
C PRO A 32 11.98 -14.31 -37.41
N ASN A 33 12.98 -15.10 -37.03
CA ASN A 33 13.72 -15.99 -37.95
C ASN A 33 13.17 -17.43 -37.97
N ALA A 34 12.10 -17.72 -37.23
CA ALA A 34 11.50 -19.04 -37.19
C ALA A 34 10.90 -19.42 -38.55
N LYS A 35 11.52 -20.39 -39.23
CA LYS A 35 11.02 -20.91 -40.51
C LYS A 35 9.82 -21.84 -40.28
N LEU A 36 8.62 -21.27 -40.20
CA LEU A 36 7.37 -22.03 -40.14
C LEU A 36 6.79 -22.29 -41.55
N SER A 37 6.12 -23.44 -41.72
CA SER A 37 5.35 -23.70 -42.93
C SER A 37 4.08 -22.83 -42.96
N LYS A 38 3.55 -22.54 -44.16
CA LYS A 38 2.29 -21.79 -44.32
C LYS A 38 1.13 -22.45 -43.58
N ALA A 39 1.04 -23.78 -43.62
CA ALA A 39 0.02 -24.54 -42.91
C ALA A 39 0.16 -24.38 -41.38
N ALA A 40 1.38 -24.47 -40.85
CA ALA A 40 1.63 -24.26 -39.42
C ALA A 40 1.32 -22.82 -38.99
N MET A 41 1.61 -21.83 -39.83
CA MET A 41 1.31 -20.42 -39.54
C MET A 41 -0.21 -20.17 -39.46
N LEU A 42 -0.99 -20.74 -40.38
CA LEU A 42 -2.45 -20.67 -40.33
C LEU A 42 -3.01 -21.36 -39.08
N GLN A 43 -2.46 -22.53 -38.71
CA GLN A 43 -2.86 -23.23 -37.49
C GLN A 43 -2.59 -22.39 -36.24
N LYS A 44 -1.37 -21.84 -36.12
CA LYS A 44 -1.01 -20.93 -35.01
C LYS A 44 -1.90 -19.69 -34.97
N GLY A 45 -2.27 -19.14 -36.13
CA GLY A 45 -3.24 -18.04 -36.22
C GLY A 45 -4.62 -18.42 -35.71
N ALA A 46 -5.13 -19.60 -36.09
CA ALA A 46 -6.40 -20.11 -35.60
C ALA A 46 -6.38 -20.34 -34.07
N ASP A 47 -5.30 -20.92 -33.56
CA ASP A 47 -5.10 -21.15 -32.13
C ASP A 47 -5.05 -19.82 -31.37
N HIS A 48 -4.34 -18.81 -31.90
CA HIS A 48 -4.30 -17.49 -31.30
C HIS A 48 -5.68 -16.81 -31.26
N ILE A 49 -6.49 -16.94 -32.32
CA ILE A 49 -7.88 -16.45 -32.32
C ILE A 49 -8.72 -17.15 -31.25
N ARG A 50 -8.59 -18.47 -31.10
CA ARG A 50 -9.29 -19.22 -30.04
C ARG A 50 -8.88 -18.74 -28.65
N GLN A 51 -7.58 -18.53 -28.43
CA GLN A 51 -7.06 -17.98 -27.19
C GLN A 51 -7.65 -16.60 -26.89
N LEU A 52 -7.57 -15.66 -27.84
CA LEU A 52 -8.13 -14.32 -27.68
C LEU A 52 -9.64 -14.33 -27.38
N ARG A 53 -10.38 -15.28 -27.95
CA ARG A 53 -11.82 -15.45 -27.64
C ARG A 53 -12.03 -15.96 -26.21
N SER A 54 -11.23 -16.92 -25.77
CA SER A 54 -11.25 -17.43 -24.39
C SER A 54 -10.92 -16.32 -23.40
N ASP A 55 -9.82 -15.59 -23.62
CA ASP A 55 -9.39 -14.49 -22.76
C ASP A 55 -10.47 -13.39 -22.66
N ARG A 56 -11.11 -13.05 -23.78
CA ARG A 56 -12.23 -12.10 -23.79
C ARG A 56 -13.45 -12.61 -23.03
N SER A 57 -13.71 -13.91 -22.99
CA SER A 57 -14.79 -14.48 -22.17
C SER A 57 -14.45 -14.37 -20.69
N GLN A 58 -13.25 -14.80 -20.31
CA GLN A 58 -12.78 -14.76 -18.92
C GLN A 58 -12.80 -13.33 -18.36
N LEU A 59 -12.27 -12.35 -19.11
CA LEU A 59 -12.29 -10.95 -18.70
C LEU A 59 -13.72 -10.39 -18.55
N ARG A 60 -14.69 -10.89 -19.34
CA ARG A 60 -16.09 -10.50 -19.19
C ARG A 60 -16.70 -11.09 -17.92
N GLU A 61 -16.46 -12.37 -17.66
CA GLU A 61 -16.91 -13.05 -16.45
C GLU A 61 -16.34 -12.39 -15.18
N GLU A 62 -15.06 -12.03 -15.20
CA GLU A 62 -14.42 -11.30 -14.10
C GLU A 62 -15.02 -9.90 -13.90
N MET A 63 -15.25 -9.17 -14.99
CA MET A 63 -15.90 -7.85 -14.93
C MET A 63 -17.31 -7.94 -14.33
N ASP A 64 -18.09 -8.95 -14.72
CA ASP A 64 -19.45 -9.14 -14.20
C ASP A 64 -19.43 -9.57 -12.72
N SER A 65 -18.49 -10.43 -12.33
CA SER A 65 -18.25 -10.78 -10.92
C SER A 65 -17.89 -9.56 -10.07
N LEU A 66 -16.98 -8.70 -10.55
CA LEU A 66 -16.59 -7.47 -9.84
C LEU A 66 -17.76 -6.50 -9.69
N LYS A 67 -18.62 -6.37 -10.70
CA LYS A 67 -19.85 -5.57 -10.61
C LYS A 67 -20.79 -6.11 -9.53
N GLN A 68 -21.00 -7.43 -9.48
CA GLN A 68 -21.82 -8.05 -8.43
C GLN A 68 -21.24 -7.83 -7.04
N GLN A 69 -19.91 -7.88 -6.88
CA GLN A 69 -19.25 -7.57 -5.62
C GLN A 69 -19.46 -6.11 -5.21
N ILE A 70 -19.36 -5.17 -6.15
CA ILE A 70 -19.66 -3.74 -5.89
C ILE A 70 -21.10 -3.56 -5.44
N GLU A 71 -22.07 -4.17 -6.13
CA GLU A 71 -23.48 -4.11 -5.76
C GLU A 71 -23.73 -4.69 -4.36
N SER A 72 -23.15 -5.84 -4.06
CA SER A 72 -23.23 -6.48 -2.74
C SER A 72 -22.65 -5.60 -1.63
N LEU A 73 -21.48 -4.98 -1.86
CA LEU A 73 -20.85 -4.09 -0.89
C LEU A 73 -21.67 -2.82 -0.69
N ASN A 74 -22.19 -2.23 -1.76
CA ASN A 74 -23.05 -1.05 -1.68
C ASN A 74 -24.35 -1.37 -0.92
N ALA A 75 -24.95 -2.53 -1.15
CA ALA A 75 -26.12 -2.99 -0.39
C ALA A 75 -25.79 -3.15 1.11
N ALA A 76 -24.64 -3.75 1.43
CA ALA A 76 -24.18 -3.90 2.82
C ALA A 76 -23.93 -2.54 3.49
N ILE A 77 -23.28 -1.60 2.79
CA ILE A 77 -23.06 -0.23 3.28
C ILE A 77 -24.40 0.48 3.52
N SER A 78 -25.31 0.41 2.56
CA SER A 78 -26.64 1.03 2.67
C SER A 78 -27.43 0.46 3.85
N ASN A 79 -27.38 -0.87 4.04
CA ASN A 79 -27.99 -1.52 5.20
C ASN A 79 -27.38 -1.01 6.51
N CYS A 80 -26.05 -0.97 6.63
CA CYS A 80 -25.36 -0.42 7.80
C CYS A 80 -25.75 1.04 8.06
N GLN A 81 -25.85 1.85 7.01
CA GLN A 81 -26.27 3.25 7.11
C GLN A 81 -27.73 3.39 7.56
N SER A 82 -28.63 2.52 7.09
CA SER A 82 -30.05 2.52 7.48
C SER A 82 -30.25 2.17 8.96
N MET A 83 -29.33 1.42 9.55
CA MET A 83 -29.32 1.10 10.98
C MET A 83 -28.78 2.25 11.85
N LEU A 84 -28.19 3.29 11.26
CA LEU A 84 -27.73 4.47 12.00
C LEU A 84 -28.94 5.35 12.36
N PRO A 85 -29.00 5.92 13.58
CA PRO A 85 -30.02 6.89 13.91
C PRO A 85 -29.89 8.14 13.04
N ALA A 86 -30.96 8.91 12.86
CA ALA A 86 -31.02 10.09 11.99
C ALA A 86 -29.96 11.18 12.30
N THR A 87 -29.33 11.12 13.47
CA THR A 87 -28.23 11.98 13.93
C THR A 87 -26.82 11.39 13.71
N GLY A 88 -26.71 10.23 13.06
CA GLY A 88 -25.48 9.43 12.98
C GLY A 88 -25.22 8.60 14.25
N ALA A 89 -24.32 7.61 14.19
CA ALA A 89 -23.96 6.83 15.38
C ALA A 89 -23.54 7.79 16.51
N PRO A 90 -24.06 7.65 17.75
CA PRO A 90 -23.60 8.46 18.86
C PRO A 90 -22.11 8.16 19.08
N VAL A 91 -21.24 9.07 18.66
CA VAL A 91 -19.85 9.05 19.06
C VAL A 91 -19.85 9.29 20.55
N SER A 92 -19.70 8.21 21.34
CA SER A 92 -19.57 8.33 22.79
C SER A 92 -18.49 9.38 23.08
N ARG A 93 -18.86 10.41 23.85
CA ARG A 93 -17.94 11.48 24.31
C ARG A 93 -16.66 10.89 24.93
N GLN A 94 -16.76 9.68 25.52
CA GLN A 94 -15.63 8.95 26.10
C GLN A 94 -14.58 8.50 25.06
N ARG A 95 -14.98 8.20 23.81
CA ARG A 95 -14.05 7.74 22.77
C ARG A 95 -13.23 8.90 22.19
N SER A 96 -13.85 10.07 22.02
CA SER A 96 -13.14 11.31 21.65
C SER A 96 -12.20 11.77 22.76
N SER A 97 -12.62 11.66 24.04
CA SER A 97 -11.74 11.99 25.16
C SER A 97 -10.55 11.06 25.30
N LYS A 98 -10.68 9.75 25.00
CA LYS A 98 -9.54 8.82 25.13
C LYS A 98 -8.44 9.08 24.10
N MET A 99 -8.80 9.33 22.84
CA MET A 99 -7.81 9.72 21.83
C MET A 99 -7.11 11.04 22.17
N LYS A 100 -7.86 12.01 22.72
CA LYS A 100 -7.28 13.27 23.20
C LYS A 100 -6.35 13.06 24.39
N GLU A 101 -6.73 12.20 25.33
CA GLU A 101 -5.90 11.85 26.50
C GLU A 101 -4.59 11.16 26.09
N MET A 102 -4.64 10.20 25.17
CA MET A 102 -3.43 9.55 24.63
C MET A 102 -2.52 10.53 23.88
N PHE A 103 -3.11 11.47 23.13
CA PHE A 103 -2.36 12.52 22.45
C PHE A 103 -1.70 13.49 23.44
N ASP A 104 -2.45 13.95 24.45
CA ASP A 104 -1.93 14.86 25.48
C ASP A 104 -0.81 14.19 26.30
N GLU A 105 -0.90 12.88 26.57
CA GLU A 105 0.17 12.10 27.22
C GLU A 105 1.43 11.99 26.34
N TYR A 106 1.25 11.69 25.05
CA TYR A 106 2.37 11.62 24.09
C TYR A 106 3.09 12.98 23.95
N VAL A 107 2.34 14.08 23.80
CA VAL A 107 2.91 15.44 23.70
C VAL A 107 3.63 15.83 25.00
N ARG A 108 3.11 15.42 26.15
CA ARG A 108 3.78 15.64 27.45
C ARG A 108 5.10 14.87 27.54
N PHE A 109 5.13 13.64 27.05
CA PHE A 109 6.35 12.85 27.00
C PHE A 109 7.38 13.48 26.06
N SER A 110 6.96 13.94 24.87
CA SER A 110 7.87 14.56 23.90
C SER A 110 8.49 15.86 24.41
N ILE A 111 7.72 16.72 25.08
CA ILE A 111 8.20 18.00 25.66
C ILE A 111 9.25 17.77 26.77
N LEU A 112 9.14 16.67 27.52
CA LEU A 112 10.13 16.30 28.53
C LEU A 112 11.37 15.64 27.91
N PHE A 113 11.14 14.79 26.91
CA PHE A 113 12.18 13.94 26.36
C PHE A 113 13.17 14.69 25.47
N GLU A 114 12.70 15.66 24.69
CA GLU A 114 13.55 16.46 23.79
C GLU A 114 14.67 17.23 24.54
N PRO A 115 14.41 18.03 25.58
CA PRO A 115 15.47 18.73 26.32
C PRO A 115 16.37 17.77 27.10
N LEU A 116 15.84 16.63 27.58
CA LEU A 116 16.65 15.59 28.23
C LEU A 116 17.62 14.96 27.23
N LEU A 117 17.15 14.61 26.03
CA LEU A 117 17.98 14.04 24.98
C LEU A 117 19.07 15.02 24.52
N VAL A 118 18.74 16.31 24.38
CA VAL A 118 19.72 17.35 24.04
C VAL A 118 20.78 17.49 25.15
N SER A 119 20.38 17.53 26.42
CA SER A 119 21.34 17.63 27.54
C SER A 119 22.20 16.36 27.69
N PHE A 120 21.63 15.18 27.44
CA PHE A 120 22.37 13.91 27.44
C PHE A 120 23.49 13.94 26.40
N ASN A 121 23.17 14.33 25.16
CA ASN A 121 24.14 14.43 24.07
C ASN A 121 25.25 15.47 24.32
N GLN A 122 24.98 16.47 25.16
CA GLN A 122 25.96 17.51 25.51
C GLN A 122 26.85 17.13 26.69
N MET A 123 26.33 16.35 27.64
CA MET A 123 26.98 16.12 28.94
C MET A 123 27.64 14.73 29.05
N VAL A 124 27.13 13.74 28.33
CA VAL A 124 27.64 12.37 28.39
C VAL A 124 28.81 12.19 27.43
N SER A 125 29.95 11.79 27.96
CA SER A 125 31.18 11.56 27.19
C SER A 125 31.24 10.13 26.70
N THR A 126 31.62 9.92 25.43
CA THR A 126 31.84 8.60 24.83
C THR A 126 33.33 8.28 24.64
N ALA A 127 34.23 9.00 25.33
CA ALA A 127 35.68 8.88 25.14
C ALA A 127 36.26 7.55 25.66
N SER A 128 35.64 6.98 26.69
CA SER A 128 35.98 5.66 27.24
C SER A 128 34.77 5.05 27.94
N LEU A 129 34.79 3.74 28.20
CA LEU A 129 33.69 3.07 28.90
C LEU A 129 33.53 3.62 30.34
N GLU A 130 34.64 3.91 31.02
CA GLU A 130 34.65 4.45 32.37
C GLU A 130 34.10 5.89 32.41
N ASP A 131 34.50 6.73 31.45
CA ASP A 131 33.99 8.10 31.31
C ASP A 131 32.51 8.11 30.94
N LEU A 132 32.06 7.18 30.11
CA LEU A 132 30.65 7.01 29.76
C LEU A 132 29.81 6.69 30.99
N PHE A 133 30.22 5.70 31.79
CA PHE A 133 29.49 5.35 33.02
C PHE A 133 29.46 6.51 34.01
N ARG A 134 30.61 7.14 34.25
CA ARG A 134 30.72 8.25 35.21
C ARG A 134 29.92 9.48 34.77
N SER A 135 30.03 9.89 33.50
CA SER A 135 29.33 11.08 32.99
C SER A 135 27.82 10.84 32.85
N THR A 136 27.39 9.62 32.51
CA THR A 136 25.97 9.24 32.49
C THR A 136 25.36 9.30 33.89
N LEU A 137 26.03 8.75 34.91
CA LEU A 137 25.58 8.81 36.30
C LEU A 137 25.42 10.26 36.78
N LEU A 138 26.43 11.10 36.50
CA LEU A 138 26.40 12.52 36.84
C LEU A 138 25.25 13.26 36.13
N TRP A 139 25.02 12.98 34.84
CA TRP A 139 23.92 13.56 34.08
C TRP A 139 22.56 13.16 34.66
N VAL A 140 22.36 11.89 35.01
CA VAL A 140 21.11 11.41 35.65
C VAL A 140 20.86 12.13 36.96
N GLU A 141 21.87 12.28 37.81
CA GLU A 141 21.73 12.96 39.11
C GLU A 141 21.35 14.45 38.96
N GLN A 142 21.88 15.13 37.95
CA GLN A 142 21.66 16.57 37.74
C GLN A 142 20.38 16.88 36.95
N HIS A 143 20.08 16.10 35.91
CA HIS A 143 19.02 16.40 34.94
C HIS A 143 17.76 15.53 35.08
N CYS A 144 17.87 14.34 35.68
CA CYS A 144 16.72 13.44 35.91
C CYS A 144 16.19 13.50 37.36
N SER A 145 16.57 14.51 38.14
CA SER A 145 16.06 14.66 39.51
C SER A 145 14.55 14.94 39.53
N LEU A 146 13.86 14.44 40.56
CA LEU A 146 12.42 14.69 40.77
C LEU A 146 12.07 16.17 40.96
N VAL A 147 13.05 17.03 41.21
CA VAL A 147 12.89 18.49 41.32
C VAL A 147 12.97 19.14 39.93
N THR A 148 13.88 18.66 39.08
CA THR A 148 14.09 19.14 37.70
C THR A 148 12.99 18.66 36.75
N LEU A 149 12.46 17.45 36.95
CA LEU A 149 11.34 16.90 36.19
C LEU A 149 9.99 17.47 36.67
N ARG A 150 9.95 18.10 37.86
CA ARG A 150 8.71 18.54 38.51
C ARG A 150 7.88 19.57 37.72
N PRO A 151 8.47 20.59 37.06
CA PRO A 151 7.73 21.59 36.28
C PRO A 151 6.90 20.99 35.15
N GLY A 152 7.35 19.92 34.49
CA GLY A 152 6.54 19.16 33.52
C GLY A 152 5.55 18.19 34.16
N THR A 153 5.73 17.86 35.45
CA THR A 153 4.82 17.00 36.22
C THR A 153 3.76 17.71 37.06
N LYS A 154 3.64 19.04 37.02
CA LYS A 154 2.56 19.76 37.74
C LYS A 154 1.15 19.41 37.26
N HIS A 155 1.01 18.59 36.22
CA HIS A 155 -0.26 17.99 35.78
C HIS A 155 -0.35 16.46 36.00
N PHE A 156 0.65 15.82 36.60
CA PHE A 156 0.62 14.39 36.96
C PHE A 156 -0.18 14.10 38.24
N THR A 157 -0.55 15.12 39.04
CA THR A 157 -1.44 14.96 40.20
C THR A 157 -2.77 14.32 39.81
N SER A 158 -3.29 14.66 38.62
CA SER A 158 -4.54 14.06 38.09
C SER A 158 -4.46 12.54 37.87
N LEU A 159 -3.30 11.97 37.54
CA LEU A 159 -3.13 10.53 37.33
C LEU A 159 -3.03 9.75 38.65
N ARG A 160 -2.36 10.34 39.66
CA ARG A 160 -2.29 9.77 41.01
C ARG A 160 -3.63 9.84 41.74
N ASP A 161 -4.39 10.93 41.56
CA ASP A 161 -5.74 11.06 42.13
C ASP A 161 -6.72 10.07 41.46
N ARG A 162 -6.54 9.75 40.18
CA ARG A 162 -7.37 8.76 39.46
C ARG A 162 -6.99 7.31 39.76
N LEU A 163 -5.74 7.01 40.10
CA LEU A 163 -5.31 5.68 40.57
C LEU A 163 -5.79 5.39 41.99
N ASN A 164 -5.80 6.40 42.89
CA ASN A 164 -6.34 6.25 44.24
C ASN A 164 -7.87 6.18 44.29
N ALA A 165 -8.59 6.68 43.27
CA ALA A 165 -10.04 6.54 43.17
C ALA A 165 -10.50 5.19 42.60
N ALA A 166 -9.56 4.35 42.12
CA ALA A 166 -9.82 3.04 41.53
C ALA A 166 -9.44 1.86 42.45
N VAL A 167 -9.04 2.15 43.69
CA VAL A 167 -8.82 1.20 44.80
C VAL A 167 -9.84 1.51 45.88
#